data_AF-A0A6L9LIV5-F1
#
_entry.id   AF-A0A6L9LIV5-F1
#
_cell.length_a   1.000
_cell.length_b   1.000
_cell.length_c   1.000
_cell.angle_alpha   90.00
_cell.angle_beta   90.00
_cell.angle_gamma   90.00
#
_symmetry.space_group_name_H-M   'P 1'
#
loop_
_entity.id
_entity.type
_entity.pdbx_description
1 polymer ?
#
loop_
_entity_poly.entity_id
_entity_poly.type
_entity_poly.pdbx_seq_one_letter_code
_entity_poly.pdbx_strand_id
1 'polypeptide(L)'
;MIGDSAGLNNNASSNVFIGGKSVFANKNGIQNTFVGFRAGFETYVDGNTFVGFQSAQTNTSGVGNTFFGTNSGQGNVTGNNNTFVGNGAGPASSNTDDNVYIGFNTGNHDSGSRNTLLGPMPLHRT
;
A
#
# COMPACT_ATOMS: atom_id res chain seq x y z
N MET A 1 10.32 1.64 -15.95
CA MET A 1 8.84 1.74 -15.80
C MET A 1 8.20 0.93 -16.91
N ILE A 2 7.14 0.16 -16.64
CA ILE A 2 6.45 -0.70 -17.63
C ILE A 2 4.94 -0.57 -17.45
N GLY A 3 4.19 -0.26 -18.53
CA GLY A 3 2.72 -0.14 -18.53
C GLY A 3 2.21 1.26 -18.88
N ASP A 4 0.94 1.36 -19.30
CA ASP A 4 0.32 2.64 -19.65
C ASP A 4 0.39 3.63 -18.48
N SER A 5 0.93 4.82 -18.71
CA SER A 5 1.06 5.88 -17.70
C SER A 5 1.84 5.48 -16.43
N ALA A 6 2.62 4.40 -16.46
CA ALA A 6 3.41 3.95 -15.30
C ALA A 6 4.51 4.98 -14.99
N GLY A 7 4.48 5.57 -13.79
CA GLY A 7 5.44 6.59 -13.37
C GLY A 7 5.31 7.94 -14.08
N LEU A 8 4.16 8.23 -14.68
CA LEU A 8 3.87 9.54 -15.25
C LEU A 8 3.98 10.62 -14.14
N ASN A 9 4.76 11.67 -14.38
CA ASN A 9 5.11 12.74 -13.41
C ASN A 9 6.16 12.41 -12.34
N ASN A 10 6.82 11.24 -12.41
CA ASN A 10 7.90 10.94 -11.48
C ASN A 10 9.18 11.75 -11.80
N ASN A 11 9.48 12.76 -10.99
CA ASN A 11 10.75 13.52 -11.05
C ASN A 11 11.85 12.93 -10.14
N ALA A 12 11.59 11.80 -9.49
CA ALA A 12 12.49 11.16 -8.53
C ALA A 12 13.22 9.93 -9.12
N SER A 13 14.41 9.65 -8.59
CA SER A 13 15.29 8.55 -9.00
C SER A 13 15.02 7.26 -8.21
N SER A 14 15.53 6.13 -8.72
CA SER A 14 15.54 4.82 -8.03
C SER A 14 14.16 4.20 -7.74
N ASN A 15 13.20 4.36 -8.64
CA ASN A 15 11.87 3.76 -8.54
C ASN A 15 11.62 2.65 -9.57
N VAL A 16 10.91 1.59 -9.17
CA VAL A 16 10.42 0.53 -10.04
C VAL A 16 8.89 0.60 -10.11
N PHE A 17 8.35 0.88 -11.30
CA PHE A 17 6.90 0.91 -11.54
C PHE A 17 6.52 -0.05 -12.66
N ILE A 18 5.62 -0.99 -12.37
CA ILE A 18 5.12 -2.00 -13.31
C ILE A 18 3.60 -2.09 -13.19
N GLY A 19 2.87 -1.84 -14.27
CA GLY A 19 1.41 -1.90 -14.32
C GLY A 19 0.77 -0.57 -14.72
N GLY A 20 -0.37 -0.64 -15.42
CA GLY A 20 -1.07 0.56 -15.90
C GLY A 20 -1.48 1.48 -14.76
N LYS A 21 -1.19 2.78 -14.88
CA LYS A 21 -1.44 3.80 -13.84
C LYS A 21 -0.84 3.45 -12.48
N SER A 22 0.19 2.60 -12.43
CA SER A 22 1.06 2.56 -11.25
C SER A 22 1.69 3.94 -11.13
N VAL A 23 1.40 4.64 -10.04
CA VAL A 23 1.96 5.98 -9.79
C VAL A 23 1.61 7.02 -10.84
N PHE A 24 0.34 7.42 -10.89
CA PHE A 24 -0.09 8.48 -11.80
C PHE A 24 0.29 9.89 -11.31
N ALA A 25 0.53 10.06 -10.00
CA ALA A 25 0.70 11.37 -9.37
C ALA A 25 1.92 11.54 -8.44
N ASN A 26 2.90 10.63 -8.43
CA ASN A 26 4.06 10.81 -7.54
C ASN A 26 4.98 11.90 -8.09
N LYS A 27 5.12 12.98 -7.32
CA LYS A 27 5.86 14.17 -7.74
C LYS A 27 7.34 14.14 -7.31
N ASN A 28 7.66 13.45 -6.20
CA ASN A 28 8.95 13.61 -5.48
C ASN A 28 9.53 12.35 -4.80
N GLY A 29 8.82 11.22 -4.73
CA GLY A 29 9.22 10.08 -3.89
C GLY A 29 10.31 9.18 -4.49
N ILE A 30 11.36 8.87 -3.75
CA ILE A 30 12.50 8.00 -4.13
C ILE A 30 12.42 6.60 -3.51
N GLN A 31 13.12 5.63 -4.11
CA GLN A 31 13.30 4.27 -3.58
C GLN A 31 12.00 3.46 -3.39
N ASN A 32 11.04 3.63 -4.30
CA ASN A 32 9.76 2.94 -4.28
C ASN A 32 9.71 1.77 -5.28
N THR A 33 9.08 0.66 -4.91
CA THR A 33 8.82 -0.49 -5.81
C THR A 33 7.33 -0.79 -5.87
N PHE A 34 6.65 -0.38 -6.93
CA PHE A 34 5.23 -0.60 -7.12
C PHE A 34 4.92 -1.48 -8.34
N VAL A 35 4.15 -2.54 -8.11
CA VAL A 35 3.81 -3.54 -9.11
C VAL A 35 2.31 -3.84 -9.04
N GLY A 36 1.56 -3.45 -10.06
CA GLY A 36 0.12 -3.67 -10.17
C GLY A 36 -0.60 -2.46 -10.78
N PHE A 37 -1.79 -2.69 -11.35
CA PHE A 37 -2.62 -1.59 -11.81
C PHE A 37 -3.04 -0.72 -10.62
N ARG A 38 -2.74 0.58 -10.67
CA ARG A 38 -2.98 1.57 -9.60
C ARG A 38 -2.32 1.24 -8.24
N ALA A 39 -1.24 0.46 -8.23
CA ALA A 39 -0.42 0.35 -7.02
C ALA A 39 0.24 1.72 -6.73
N GLY A 40 0.07 2.24 -5.51
CA GLY A 40 0.61 3.55 -5.09
C GLY A 40 0.17 4.73 -5.96
N PHE A 41 -1.09 4.76 -6.39
CA PHE A 41 -1.61 5.72 -7.37
C PHE A 41 -1.36 7.20 -6.98
N GLU A 42 -1.48 7.55 -5.69
CA GLU A 42 -1.35 8.92 -5.16
C GLU A 42 -0.15 9.11 -4.21
N THR A 43 0.83 8.22 -4.20
CA THR A 43 1.91 8.27 -3.20
C THR A 43 2.93 9.36 -3.51
N TYR A 44 3.25 10.22 -2.53
CA TYR A 44 4.20 11.35 -2.66
C TYR A 44 5.53 11.16 -1.92
N VAL A 45 5.80 9.96 -1.39
CA VAL A 45 6.80 9.71 -0.34
C VAL A 45 7.69 8.48 -0.59
N ASP A 46 8.77 8.39 0.18
CA ASP A 46 9.91 7.50 -0.06
C ASP A 46 9.77 6.11 0.58
N GLY A 47 10.51 5.14 0.05
CA GLY A 47 10.81 3.88 0.73
C GLY A 47 9.63 2.91 0.89
N ASN A 48 8.67 2.92 -0.03
CA ASN A 48 7.51 2.02 0.01
C ASN A 48 7.64 0.88 -1.01
N THR A 49 7.12 -0.29 -0.66
CA THR A 49 6.99 -1.44 -1.57
C THR A 49 5.53 -1.88 -1.64
N PHE A 50 4.89 -1.74 -2.81
CA PHE A 50 3.47 -2.04 -3.02
C PHE A 50 3.29 -3.03 -4.17
N VAL A 51 2.77 -4.21 -3.90
CA VAL A 51 2.62 -5.26 -4.91
C VAL A 51 1.19 -5.79 -4.88
N GLY A 52 0.41 -5.51 -5.93
CA GLY A 52 -0.97 -5.95 -6.07
C GLY A 52 -1.87 -4.95 -6.78
N PHE A 53 -3.01 -5.42 -7.29
CA PHE A 53 -4.04 -4.55 -7.84
C PHE A 53 -4.56 -3.59 -6.75
N GLN A 54 -4.49 -2.27 -7.01
CA GLN A 54 -4.92 -1.22 -6.08
C GLN A 54 -4.31 -1.29 -4.67
N SER A 55 -3.14 -1.92 -4.51
CA SER A 55 -2.41 -1.86 -3.23
C SER A 55 -1.97 -0.42 -2.95
N ALA A 56 -2.23 0.05 -1.72
CA ALA A 56 -1.95 1.42 -1.29
C ALA A 56 -2.58 2.52 -2.18
N GLN A 57 -3.74 2.26 -2.81
CA GLN A 57 -4.29 3.18 -3.81
C GLN A 57 -4.44 4.62 -3.31
N THR A 58 -4.85 4.82 -2.05
CA THR A 58 -5.05 6.14 -1.44
C THR A 58 -3.92 6.57 -0.50
N ASN A 59 -2.78 5.87 -0.49
CA ASN A 59 -1.65 6.28 0.35
C ASN A 59 -1.02 7.53 -0.26
N THR A 60 -1.07 8.64 0.48
CA THR A 60 -0.59 9.95 0.06
C THR A 60 0.77 10.27 0.69
N SER A 61 0.94 10.04 2.00
CA SER A 61 2.14 10.49 2.73
C SER A 61 2.78 9.46 3.67
N GLY A 62 2.34 8.19 3.65
CA GLY A 62 2.92 7.15 4.49
C GLY A 62 4.28 6.66 3.97
N VAL A 63 5.29 6.65 4.84
CA VAL A 63 6.69 6.25 4.55
C VAL A 63 6.97 4.85 5.08
N GLY A 64 7.83 4.10 4.39
CA GLY A 64 8.39 2.85 4.92
C GLY A 64 7.39 1.68 4.98
N ASN A 65 6.34 1.71 4.16
CA ASN A 65 5.32 0.67 4.15
C ASN A 65 5.63 -0.44 3.15
N THR A 66 5.33 -1.68 3.52
CA THR A 66 5.41 -2.86 2.64
C THR A 66 4.06 -3.52 2.53
N PHE A 67 3.37 -3.34 1.39
CA PHE A 67 2.05 -3.92 1.14
C PHE A 67 2.09 -4.93 -0.01
N PHE A 68 1.56 -6.12 0.24
CA PHE A 68 1.54 -7.22 -0.71
C PHE A 68 0.16 -7.87 -0.75
N GLY A 69 -0.55 -7.70 -1.86
CA GLY A 69 -1.88 -8.25 -2.10
C GLY A 69 -2.82 -7.25 -2.76
N THR A 70 -3.85 -7.78 -3.43
CA THR A 70 -4.93 -6.94 -3.97
C THR A 70 -5.62 -6.16 -2.85
N ASN A 71 -5.76 -4.85 -3.02
CA ASN A 71 -6.31 -3.92 -2.03
C ASN A 71 -5.58 -3.91 -0.66
N SER A 72 -4.36 -4.45 -0.59
CA SER A 72 -3.56 -4.39 0.65
C SER A 72 -3.22 -2.94 0.97
N GLY A 73 -3.53 -2.50 2.19
CA GLY A 73 -3.34 -1.13 2.65
C GLY A 73 -4.18 -0.10 1.91
N GLN A 74 -5.30 -0.50 1.28
CA GLN A 74 -6.13 0.40 0.47
C GLN A 74 -6.61 1.62 1.24
N GLY A 75 -6.95 1.48 2.53
CA GLY A 75 -7.44 2.58 3.37
C GLY A 75 -6.36 3.33 4.14
N ASN A 76 -5.08 2.95 4.02
CA ASN A 76 -4.00 3.68 4.69
C ASN A 76 -3.64 4.93 3.89
N VAL A 77 -3.88 6.12 4.46
CA VAL A 77 -3.67 7.41 3.76
C VAL A 77 -2.33 8.04 4.15
N THR A 78 -1.96 8.00 5.43
CA THR A 78 -0.74 8.67 5.96
C THR A 78 0.10 7.82 6.92
N GLY A 79 -0.33 6.60 7.24
CA GLY A 79 0.35 5.74 8.22
C GLY A 79 1.71 5.21 7.73
N ASN A 80 2.65 5.05 8.66
CA ASN A 80 4.06 4.75 8.41
C ASN A 80 4.47 3.38 8.97
N ASN A 81 5.54 2.81 8.41
CA ASN A 81 6.21 1.60 8.90
C ASN A 81 5.29 0.38 9.03
N ASN A 82 4.26 0.27 8.19
CA ASN A 82 3.35 -0.86 8.22
C ASN A 82 3.77 -1.98 7.26
N THR A 83 3.58 -3.22 7.66
CA THR A 83 3.73 -4.40 6.80
C THR A 83 2.39 -5.12 6.67
N PHE A 84 1.77 -5.04 5.50
CA PHE A 84 0.49 -5.71 5.21
C PHE A 84 0.66 -6.74 4.11
N VAL A 85 0.32 -7.99 4.39
CA VAL A 85 0.46 -9.10 3.44
C VAL A 85 -0.83 -9.90 3.40
N GLY A 86 -1.57 -9.77 2.31
CA GLY A 86 -2.83 -10.45 2.07
C GLY A 86 -3.81 -9.61 1.25
N ASN A 87 -4.76 -10.26 0.58
CA ASN A 87 -5.85 -9.55 -0.08
C ASN A 87 -6.73 -8.86 0.98
N GLY A 88 -6.88 -7.54 0.86
CA GLY A 88 -7.63 -6.70 1.81
C GLY A 88 -6.99 -6.54 3.19
N ALA A 89 -5.73 -6.94 3.37
CA ALA A 89 -5.00 -6.72 4.62
C ALA A 89 -4.73 -5.22 4.83
N GLY A 90 -4.78 -4.75 6.08
CA GLY A 90 -4.68 -3.32 6.38
C GLY A 90 -6.02 -2.68 6.69
N PRO A 91 -6.02 -1.48 7.29
CA PRO A 91 -7.23 -0.77 7.66
C PRO A 91 -8.07 -0.36 6.44
N ALA A 92 -9.40 -0.37 6.61
CA ALA A 92 -10.33 0.12 5.59
C ALA A 92 -10.40 1.66 5.51
N SER A 93 -10.21 2.37 6.63
CA SER A 93 -10.35 3.83 6.68
C SER A 93 -9.67 4.49 7.89
N SER A 94 -8.48 4.01 8.27
CA SER A 94 -7.70 4.56 9.39
C SER A 94 -6.22 4.69 9.02
N ASN A 95 -5.61 5.77 9.46
CA ASN A 95 -4.16 5.93 9.44
C ASN A 95 -3.62 5.26 10.69
N THR A 96 -2.80 4.24 10.47
CA THR A 96 -2.22 3.46 11.56
C THR A 96 -0.73 3.31 11.32
N ASP A 97 0.06 3.26 12.38
CA ASP A 97 1.52 3.21 12.31
C ASP A 97 2.04 1.93 12.94
N ASP A 98 3.20 1.46 12.47
CA ASP A 98 3.97 0.38 13.07
C ASP A 98 3.18 -0.95 13.20
N ASN A 99 2.27 -1.25 12.27
CA ASN A 99 1.47 -2.48 12.28
C ASN A 99 2.02 -3.58 11.37
N VAL A 100 1.83 -4.84 11.78
CA VAL A 100 2.13 -6.03 10.98
C VAL A 100 0.87 -6.87 10.84
N TYR A 101 0.24 -6.85 9.65
CA TYR A 101 -0.96 -7.65 9.36
C TYR A 101 -0.68 -8.65 8.25
N ILE A 102 -0.86 -9.94 8.54
CA ILE A 102 -0.60 -11.02 7.59
C ILE A 102 -1.81 -11.96 7.53
N GLY A 103 -2.54 -11.93 6.41
CA GLY A 103 -3.72 -12.76 6.17
C GLY A 103 -4.79 -12.08 5.32
N PHE A 104 -5.77 -12.84 4.86
CA PHE A 104 -6.91 -12.31 4.12
C PHE A 104 -7.79 -11.42 5.01
N ASN A 105 -8.03 -10.17 4.59
CA ASN A 105 -8.83 -9.15 5.30
C ASN A 105 -8.35 -8.84 6.74
N THR A 106 -7.11 -9.18 7.09
CA THR A 106 -6.59 -8.98 8.44
C THR A 106 -6.40 -7.49 8.72
N GLY A 107 -6.89 -7.01 9.86
CA GLY A 107 -6.77 -5.61 10.29
C GLY A 107 -7.70 -4.64 9.57
N ASN A 108 -8.68 -5.11 8.79
CA ASN A 108 -9.62 -4.26 8.03
C ASN A 108 -10.45 -3.30 8.91
N HIS A 109 -10.73 -3.69 10.15
CA HIS A 109 -11.41 -2.86 11.15
C HIS A 109 -10.48 -2.33 12.24
N ASP A 110 -9.16 -2.52 12.11
CA ASP A 110 -8.22 -2.07 13.11
C ASP A 110 -7.90 -0.58 12.91
N SER A 111 -7.95 0.18 13.99
CA SER A 111 -7.58 1.60 14.04
C SER A 111 -6.43 1.87 15.01
N GLY A 112 -5.88 0.83 15.63
CA GLY A 112 -4.72 0.91 16.49
C GLY A 112 -3.40 0.92 15.72
N SER A 113 -2.37 1.44 16.39
CA SER A 113 -0.97 1.39 15.96
C SER A 113 -0.21 0.39 16.83
N ARG A 114 0.92 -0.15 16.34
CA ARG A 114 1.78 -1.12 17.05
C ARG A 114 1.12 -2.47 17.34
N ASN A 115 0.26 -2.91 16.44
CA ASN A 115 -0.42 -4.20 16.47
C ASN A 115 0.30 -5.23 15.58
N THR A 116 0.26 -6.50 16.00
CA THR A 116 0.64 -7.64 15.15
C THR A 116 -0.54 -8.58 15.05
N LEU A 117 -1.10 -8.72 13.85
CA LEU A 117 -2.23 -9.60 13.56
C LEU A 117 -1.82 -10.63 12.50
N LEU A 118 -2.00 -11.90 12.82
CA LEU A 118 -1.64 -13.02 11.95
C LEU A 118 -2.84 -13.94 11.76
N GLY A 119 -3.06 -14.36 10.51
CA GLY A 119 -4.17 -15.22 10.11
C GLY A 119 -5.31 -14.42 9.49
N PRO A 120 -6.13 -15.07 8.64
CA PRO A 120 -7.24 -14.41 7.98
C PRO A 120 -8.26 -13.92 9.01
N MET A 121 -8.84 -12.74 8.78
CA MET A 121 -10.03 -12.34 9.50
C MET A 121 -11.15 -13.34 9.16
N PRO A 122 -11.77 -14.02 10.14
CA PRO A 122 -12.91 -14.88 9.86
C PRO A 122 -14.00 -14.05 9.18
N LEU A 123 -14.39 -14.45 7.96
CA LEU A 123 -15.68 -14.05 7.41
C LEU A 123 -16.72 -14.48 8.46
N HIS A 124 -17.40 -13.51 9.06
CA HIS A 124 -18.40 -13.67 10.13
C HIS A 124 -18.95 -15.10 10.25
N ARG A 125 -18.64 -15.78 11.37
CA ARG A 125 -19.50 -16.86 11.85
C ARG A 125 -20.69 -16.20 12.54
N THR A 126 -21.78 -16.05 11.80
CA THR A 126 -23.14 -15.99 12.34
C THR A 126 -23.91 -17.17 11.77
#